data_AF-A0A8H7BHG3-F1
#
_entry.id   AF-A0A8H7BHG3-F1
#
_cell.length_a   1.000
_cell.length_b   1.000
_cell.length_c   1.000
_cell.angle_alpha   90.00
_cell.angle_beta   90.00
_cell.angle_gamma   90.00
#
_symmetry.space_group_name_H-M   'P 1'
#
loop_
_entity.id
_entity.type
_entity.pdbx_description
1 polymer ?
#
loop_
_entity_poly.entity_id
_entity_poly.type
_entity_poly.pdbx_seq_one_letter_code
_entity_poly.pdbx_strand_id
1 'polypeptide(L)'
;MSFLSSIWQLLPSADWLFGTTEPTGPFTPTYADVCHARALLKTLKLPTELVLSVLEHAQYWPIAGFSQNGRIVHANASASANSSSAAALCLEAEIYSASVVERIRLGGETVKIKRITFDVMSRDQGWTSEDTQGTFSTSSWLEVSILRDASNINSRLPTPRLVNTWLSSPMDYHTNMVGRGWSLVKRPESALQGPQGGEGDYAWYLQGNRVMASGQEYHVAWEEHGLSELNEGNEGAGSGEGFLDALRQGDRVLVWARAKYPGWRCIVDDVNITVHYGF
;
A
#
# COMPACT_ATOMS: atom_id res chain seq x y z
N MET A 1 -24.14 23.56 -33.06
CA MET A 1 -24.29 24.24 -31.76
C MET A 1 -25.23 23.43 -30.89
N SER A 2 -24.70 22.62 -29.97
CA SER A 2 -25.46 21.95 -28.92
C SER A 2 -24.49 21.73 -27.76
N PHE A 3 -24.43 22.70 -26.84
CA PHE A 3 -23.44 22.74 -25.76
C PHE A 3 -24.07 23.10 -24.39
N LEU A 4 -25.40 23.02 -24.25
CA LEU A 4 -26.11 23.53 -23.06
C LEU A 4 -27.05 22.54 -22.37
N SER A 5 -27.02 21.23 -22.67
CA SER A 5 -27.96 20.28 -22.06
C SER A 5 -27.44 19.50 -20.84
N SER A 6 -26.21 19.73 -20.35
CA SER A 6 -25.59 18.82 -19.36
C SER A 6 -25.27 19.44 -17.99
N ILE A 7 -25.60 20.71 -17.74
CA ILE A 7 -25.27 21.38 -16.46
C ILE A 7 -26.16 20.88 -15.30
N TRP A 8 -27.36 20.38 -15.59
CA TRP A 8 -28.33 20.01 -14.55
C TRP A 8 -28.01 18.68 -13.83
N GLN A 9 -27.09 17.86 -14.35
CA GLN A 9 -26.66 16.61 -13.71
C GLN A 9 -25.48 16.79 -12.75
N LEU A 10 -24.97 18.02 -12.59
CA LEU A 10 -23.81 18.36 -11.74
C LEU A 10 -24.19 19.18 -10.50
N LEU A 11 -25.49 19.38 -10.24
CA LEU A 11 -25.94 20.03 -9.01
C LEU A 11 -25.99 18.99 -7.87
N PRO A 12 -25.45 19.32 -6.68
CA PRO A 12 -25.62 18.47 -5.50
C PRO A 12 -27.11 18.28 -5.21
N SER A 13 -27.50 17.07 -4.79
CA SER A 13 -28.79 16.85 -4.17
C SER A 13 -28.95 17.81 -2.97
N ALA A 14 -30.18 18.27 -2.74
CA ALA A 14 -30.54 19.26 -1.73
C ALA A 14 -30.42 18.74 -0.27
N ASP A 15 -29.45 17.86 -0.01
CA ASP A 15 -29.21 17.23 1.29
C ASP A 15 -28.55 18.20 2.28
N TRP A 16 -27.99 19.33 1.80
CA TRP A 16 -27.40 20.38 2.64
C TRP A 16 -28.43 21.18 3.46
N LEU A 17 -29.73 21.04 3.18
CA LEU A 17 -30.80 21.70 3.96
C LEU A 17 -31.11 21.00 5.28
N PHE A 18 -30.62 19.77 5.46
CA PHE A 18 -30.69 19.05 6.72
C PHE A 18 -29.29 19.00 7.30
N GLY A 19 -29.08 19.69 8.42
CA GLY A 19 -27.80 19.74 9.13
C GLY A 19 -27.22 18.34 9.28
N THR A 20 -26.27 18.01 8.42
CA THR A 20 -25.49 16.79 8.50
C THR A 20 -24.45 17.05 9.54
N THR A 21 -24.41 16.19 10.57
CA THR A 21 -23.28 16.12 11.49
C THR A 21 -22.00 16.06 10.67
N GLU A 22 -21.19 17.12 10.74
CA GLU A 22 -19.86 17.18 10.15
C GLU A 22 -19.12 15.88 10.50
N PRO A 23 -18.64 15.10 9.51
CA PRO A 23 -17.87 13.90 9.81
C PRO A 23 -16.66 14.31 10.66
N THR A 24 -16.53 13.73 11.85
CA THR A 24 -15.50 14.09 12.84
C THR A 24 -14.11 13.53 12.49
N GLY A 25 -13.84 13.26 11.22
CA GLY A 25 -12.59 12.71 10.70
C GLY A 25 -12.03 13.55 9.55
N PRO A 26 -10.77 13.33 9.18
CA PRO A 26 -10.18 14.00 8.02
C PRO A 26 -11.00 13.70 6.76
N PHE A 27 -11.27 14.75 5.98
CA PHE A 27 -11.98 14.61 4.72
C PHE A 27 -11.20 13.73 3.75
N THR A 28 -11.87 12.73 3.17
CA THR A 28 -11.28 11.78 2.21
C THR A 28 -11.82 12.10 0.81
N PRO A 29 -11.06 12.81 -0.06
CA PRO A 29 -11.58 13.23 -1.35
C PRO A 29 -11.95 12.03 -2.24
N THR A 30 -13.10 12.12 -2.89
CA THR A 30 -13.45 11.25 -4.02
C THR A 30 -13.04 11.92 -5.33
N TYR A 31 -13.05 11.15 -6.43
CA TYR A 31 -12.83 11.71 -7.76
C TYR A 31 -13.86 12.78 -8.15
N ALA A 32 -15.11 12.65 -7.66
CA ALA A 32 -16.14 13.66 -7.89
C ALA A 32 -15.82 14.96 -7.16
N ASP A 33 -15.31 14.89 -5.93
CA ASP A 33 -14.92 16.05 -5.14
C ASP A 33 -13.75 16.79 -5.80
N VAL A 34 -12.77 16.06 -6.33
CA VAL A 34 -11.66 16.62 -7.11
C VAL A 34 -12.17 17.33 -8.37
N CYS A 35 -13.08 16.71 -9.12
CA CYS A 35 -13.71 17.35 -10.28
C CYS A 35 -14.46 18.63 -9.88
N HIS A 36 -15.15 18.61 -8.74
CA HIS A 36 -15.88 19.75 -8.21
C HIS A 36 -14.96 20.90 -7.79
N ALA A 37 -13.93 20.61 -6.99
CA ALA A 37 -12.91 21.58 -6.57
C ALA A 37 -12.22 22.21 -7.78
N ARG A 38 -11.87 21.40 -8.78
CA ARG A 38 -11.30 21.88 -10.05
C ARG A 38 -12.24 22.81 -10.81
N ALA A 39 -13.54 22.50 -10.86
CA ALA A 39 -14.54 23.36 -11.50
C ALA A 39 -14.68 24.70 -10.75
N LEU A 40 -14.72 24.67 -9.41
CA LEU A 40 -14.77 25.86 -8.57
C LEU A 40 -13.55 26.76 -8.77
N LEU A 41 -12.34 26.20 -8.75
CA LEU A 41 -11.10 26.94 -8.98
C LEU A 41 -11.07 27.57 -10.39
N LYS A 42 -11.61 26.89 -11.40
CA LYS A 42 -11.75 27.46 -12.76
C LYS A 42 -12.69 28.67 -12.83
N THR A 43 -13.66 28.80 -11.91
CA THR A 43 -14.52 30.01 -11.87
C THR A 43 -13.76 31.28 -11.54
N LEU A 44 -12.61 31.15 -10.88
CA LEU A 44 -11.68 32.25 -10.58
C LEU A 44 -10.89 32.72 -11.80
N LYS A 45 -11.16 32.17 -12.99
CA LYS A 45 -10.47 32.47 -14.27
C LYS A 45 -8.97 32.16 -14.23
N LEU A 46 -8.56 31.20 -13.40
CA LEU A 46 -7.20 30.69 -13.38
C LEU A 46 -6.92 29.81 -14.62
N PRO A 47 -5.73 29.90 -15.23
CA PRO A 47 -5.22 28.89 -16.16
C PRO A 47 -5.34 27.48 -15.57
N THR A 48 -5.58 26.48 -16.42
CA THR A 48 -5.78 25.10 -15.96
C THR A 48 -4.55 24.56 -15.23
N GLU A 49 -3.35 24.97 -15.66
CA GLU A 49 -2.08 24.61 -15.04
C GLU A 49 -2.00 25.07 -13.59
N LEU A 50 -2.48 26.30 -13.29
CA LEU A 50 -2.51 26.81 -11.92
C LEU A 50 -3.54 26.10 -11.07
N VAL A 51 -4.70 25.76 -11.64
CA VAL A 51 -5.72 24.95 -10.93
C VAL A 51 -5.14 23.59 -10.53
N LEU A 52 -4.47 22.91 -11.46
CA LEU A 52 -3.82 21.63 -11.20
C LEU A 52 -2.69 21.77 -10.17
N SER A 53 -1.87 22.83 -10.27
CA SER A 53 -0.82 23.10 -9.30
C SER A 53 -1.39 23.31 -7.89
N VAL A 54 -2.50 24.02 -7.74
CA VAL A 54 -3.17 24.23 -6.44
C VAL A 54 -3.63 22.89 -5.85
N LEU A 55 -4.29 22.04 -6.66
CA LEU A 55 -4.76 20.73 -6.19
C LEU A 55 -3.61 19.81 -5.81
N GLU A 56 -2.52 19.83 -6.58
CA GLU A 56 -1.30 19.05 -6.30
C GLU A 56 -0.62 19.51 -5.01
N HIS A 57 -0.45 20.82 -4.82
CA HIS A 57 0.15 21.37 -3.58
C HIS A 57 -0.73 21.12 -2.35
N ALA A 58 -2.05 21.11 -2.54
CA ALA A 58 -3.00 20.77 -1.48
C ALA A 58 -3.10 19.26 -1.22
N GLN A 59 -2.40 18.43 -2.02
CA GLN A 59 -2.50 16.96 -1.99
C GLN A 59 -3.97 16.48 -2.08
N TYR A 60 -4.78 17.23 -2.84
CA TYR A 60 -6.23 17.00 -2.95
C TYR A 60 -6.49 15.93 -4.00
N TRP A 61 -6.17 14.70 -3.63
CA TRP A 61 -6.19 13.51 -4.48
C TRP A 61 -7.30 12.55 -4.05
N PRO A 62 -7.91 11.80 -4.98
CA PRO A 62 -8.83 10.73 -4.61
C PRO A 62 -8.13 9.64 -3.81
N ILE A 63 -8.81 9.07 -2.82
CA ILE A 63 -8.24 8.07 -1.90
C ILE A 63 -9.00 6.75 -2.00
N ALA A 64 -8.29 5.63 -1.88
CA ALA A 64 -8.90 4.34 -1.59
C ALA A 64 -8.12 3.58 -0.51
N GLY A 65 -8.85 3.01 0.44
CA GLY A 65 -8.33 2.10 1.46
C GLY A 65 -8.52 0.64 1.04
N PHE A 66 -7.57 -0.20 1.43
CA PHE A 66 -7.55 -1.64 1.20
C PHE A 66 -7.23 -2.33 2.52
N SER A 67 -8.15 -3.17 2.96
CA SER A 67 -8.03 -3.95 4.18
C SER A 67 -8.70 -5.31 3.97
N GLN A 68 -8.45 -6.25 4.88
CA GLN A 68 -9.01 -7.59 4.77
C GLN A 68 -10.47 -7.64 5.24
N ASN A 69 -11.43 -7.09 4.46
CA ASN A 69 -12.90 -7.28 4.58
C ASN A 69 -13.45 -7.48 6.01
N GLY A 70 -13.05 -6.64 6.98
CA GLY A 70 -13.54 -6.70 8.36
C GLY A 70 -13.11 -7.93 9.18
N ARG A 71 -12.09 -8.66 8.74
CA ARG A 71 -11.42 -9.73 9.50
C ARG A 71 -10.07 -9.23 9.98
N ILE A 72 -9.79 -9.46 11.26
CA ILE A 72 -8.47 -9.22 11.86
C ILE A 72 -7.43 -10.02 11.06
N VAL A 73 -6.41 -9.33 10.54
CA VAL A 73 -5.32 -9.97 9.79
C VAL A 73 -4.42 -10.66 10.80
N HIS A 74 -4.78 -11.88 11.21
CA HIS A 74 -3.89 -12.69 12.05
C HIS A 74 -2.89 -13.45 11.19
N ALA A 75 -1.76 -12.83 10.92
CA ALA A 75 -0.61 -13.48 10.27
C ALA A 75 0.49 -13.73 11.30
N ASN A 76 1.12 -14.91 11.22
CA ASN A 76 2.21 -15.29 12.11
C ASN A 76 3.32 -15.97 11.30
N ALA A 77 4.40 -15.24 11.05
CA ALA A 77 5.62 -15.81 10.53
C ALA A 77 6.45 -16.30 11.72
N SER A 78 6.63 -17.62 11.86
CA SER A 78 7.41 -18.23 12.94
C SER A 78 8.53 -19.08 12.36
N ALA A 79 9.77 -18.65 12.56
CA ALA A 79 10.93 -19.44 12.17
C ALA A 79 11.13 -20.62 13.16
N SER A 80 11.57 -21.75 12.63
CA SER A 80 11.73 -23.01 13.37
C SER A 80 13.06 -23.69 13.02
N ALA A 81 13.41 -24.76 13.73
CA ALA A 81 14.63 -25.52 13.44
C ALA A 81 14.70 -26.06 12.01
N ASN A 82 13.55 -26.34 11.39
CA ASN A 82 13.47 -26.85 10.02
C ASN A 82 13.33 -25.74 8.95
N SER A 83 13.09 -24.50 9.38
CA SER A 83 12.94 -23.34 8.50
C SER A 83 13.44 -22.10 9.25
N SER A 84 14.72 -21.79 9.08
CA SER A 84 15.40 -20.67 9.77
C SER A 84 14.91 -19.30 9.32
N SER A 85 14.01 -19.24 8.33
CA SER A 85 13.25 -18.05 7.93
C SER A 85 11.79 -18.46 7.71
N ALA A 86 10.88 -17.52 7.93
CA ALA A 86 9.46 -17.67 7.67
C ALA A 86 8.90 -16.42 7.00
N ALA A 87 7.88 -16.63 6.17
CA ALA A 87 7.06 -15.60 5.56
C ALA A 87 5.58 -15.97 5.65
N ALA A 88 4.74 -15.01 6.03
CA ALA A 88 3.29 -15.15 6.04
C ALA A 88 2.67 -13.97 5.27
N LEU A 89 1.79 -14.26 4.30
CA LEU A 89 1.06 -13.22 3.59
C LEU A 89 0.01 -12.60 4.52
N CYS A 90 0.07 -11.29 4.70
CA CYS A 90 -0.86 -10.53 5.54
C CYS A 90 -2.01 -9.97 4.72
N LEU A 91 -1.69 -9.32 3.60
CA LEU A 91 -2.66 -8.61 2.77
C LEU A 91 -2.29 -8.72 1.30
N GLU A 92 -3.31 -8.83 0.46
CA GLU A 92 -3.22 -8.63 -0.98
C GLU A 92 -4.21 -7.53 -1.38
N ALA A 93 -3.69 -6.47 -2.01
CA ALA A 93 -4.47 -5.32 -2.43
C ALA A 93 -4.46 -5.18 -3.96
N GLU A 94 -5.66 -5.18 -4.56
CA GLU A 94 -5.87 -4.89 -5.97
C GLU A 94 -5.99 -3.37 -6.20
N ILE A 95 -4.88 -2.67 -6.07
CA ILE A 95 -4.87 -1.20 -6.02
C ILE A 95 -5.41 -0.53 -7.30
N TYR A 96 -5.36 -1.21 -8.44
CA TYR A 96 -5.92 -0.71 -9.71
C TYR A 96 -7.36 -1.15 -10.01
N SER A 97 -7.99 -1.94 -9.13
CA SER A 97 -9.37 -2.41 -9.27
C SER A 97 -10.37 -1.55 -8.48
N ALA A 98 -9.89 -0.58 -7.69
CA ALA A 98 -10.77 0.26 -6.87
C ALA A 98 -11.71 1.12 -7.74
N SER A 99 -12.94 1.34 -7.26
CA SER A 99 -13.95 2.14 -7.97
C SER A 99 -13.50 3.57 -8.28
N VAL A 100 -12.56 4.11 -7.49
CA VAL A 100 -11.92 5.40 -7.75
C VAL A 100 -11.11 5.40 -9.06
N VAL A 101 -10.38 4.31 -9.32
CA VAL A 101 -9.55 4.15 -10.53
C VAL A 101 -10.41 4.10 -11.78
N GLU A 102 -11.53 3.39 -11.72
CA GLU A 102 -12.48 3.34 -12.84
C GLU A 102 -13.10 4.73 -13.12
N ARG A 103 -13.44 5.48 -12.07
CA ARG A 103 -13.98 6.83 -12.21
C ARG A 103 -12.98 7.81 -12.84
N ILE A 104 -11.71 7.75 -12.46
CA ILE A 104 -10.64 8.56 -13.08
C ILE A 104 -10.54 8.22 -14.58
N ARG A 105 -10.52 6.92 -14.93
CA ARG A 105 -10.46 6.46 -16.33
C ARG A 105 -11.67 6.90 -17.15
N LEU A 106 -12.88 6.79 -16.61
CA LEU A 106 -14.11 7.26 -17.26
C LEU A 106 -14.11 8.78 -17.47
N GLY A 107 -13.37 9.52 -16.63
CA GLY A 107 -13.09 10.95 -16.82
C GLY A 107 -12.10 11.26 -17.94
N GLY A 108 -11.46 10.25 -18.56
CA GLY A 108 -10.43 10.42 -19.59
C GLY A 108 -9.03 10.72 -19.03
N GLU A 109 -8.81 10.50 -17.74
CA GLU A 109 -7.56 10.83 -17.04
C GLU A 109 -6.67 9.60 -16.84
N THR A 110 -5.36 9.84 -16.77
CA THR A 110 -4.38 8.76 -16.56
C THR A 110 -4.14 8.58 -15.08
N VAL A 111 -4.41 7.37 -14.58
CA VAL A 111 -4.24 7.05 -13.17
C VAL A 111 -2.76 7.02 -12.83
N LYS A 112 -2.36 7.86 -11.88
CA LYS A 112 -1.04 7.80 -11.23
C LYS A 112 -1.22 7.47 -9.75
N ILE A 113 -0.21 6.89 -9.12
CA ILE A 113 -0.17 6.71 -7.66
C ILE A 113 0.77 7.76 -7.12
N LYS A 114 0.24 8.61 -6.22
CA LYS A 114 0.96 9.74 -5.63
C LYS A 114 1.59 9.39 -4.29
N ARG A 115 0.84 8.63 -3.49
CA ARG A 115 1.27 8.12 -2.19
C ARG A 115 0.63 6.77 -1.94
N ILE A 116 1.38 5.88 -1.29
CA ILE A 116 0.85 4.67 -0.65
C ILE A 116 1.26 4.70 0.81
N THR A 117 0.31 4.46 1.72
CA THR A 117 0.58 4.33 3.15
C THR A 117 0.26 2.93 3.64
N PHE A 118 0.96 2.52 4.68
CA PHE A 118 0.80 1.25 5.36
C PHE A 118 0.60 1.52 6.84
N ASP A 119 -0.58 1.19 7.34
CA ASP A 119 -0.92 1.23 8.76
C ASP A 119 -0.92 -0.20 9.27
N VAL A 120 0.00 -0.53 10.17
CA VAL A 120 0.27 -1.90 10.60
C VAL A 120 0.23 -1.99 12.11
N MET A 121 -0.54 -2.94 12.65
CA MET A 121 -0.45 -3.37 14.04
C MET A 121 0.29 -4.69 14.10
N SER A 122 1.50 -4.70 14.68
CA SER A 122 2.32 -5.90 14.75
C SER A 122 3.30 -5.91 15.91
N ARG A 123 3.89 -7.08 16.16
CA ARG A 123 4.82 -7.30 17.27
C ARG A 123 5.78 -8.46 17.01
N ASP A 124 6.88 -8.37 17.74
CA ASP A 124 7.90 -9.40 17.89
C ASP A 124 7.51 -10.43 18.98
N GLN A 125 8.32 -11.49 19.16
CA GLN A 125 8.17 -12.39 20.32
C GLN A 125 8.48 -11.71 21.66
N GLY A 126 9.24 -10.61 21.63
CA GLY A 126 9.45 -9.74 22.79
C GLY A 126 10.66 -10.05 23.67
N TRP A 127 11.55 -10.91 23.19
CA TRP A 127 12.85 -11.18 23.80
C TRP A 127 13.91 -11.27 22.71
N THR A 128 15.16 -10.99 23.07
CA THR A 128 16.34 -11.13 22.24
C THR A 128 17.50 -11.64 23.10
N SER A 129 18.46 -12.33 22.48
CA SER A 129 19.73 -12.68 23.12
C SER A 129 20.78 -11.58 22.95
N GLU A 130 20.49 -10.57 22.15
CA GLU A 130 21.35 -9.41 21.88
C GLU A 130 20.90 -8.21 22.71
N ASP A 131 21.71 -7.17 22.82
CA ASP A 131 21.34 -5.94 23.53
C ASP A 131 20.51 -4.98 22.65
N THR A 132 19.40 -5.50 22.11
CA THR A 132 18.54 -4.80 21.14
C THR A 132 17.12 -4.56 21.64
N GLN A 133 16.84 -4.86 22.93
CA GLN A 133 15.52 -4.70 23.53
C GLN A 133 15.01 -3.26 23.37
N GLY A 134 13.77 -3.11 22.90
CA GLY A 134 13.16 -1.80 22.69
C GLY A 134 13.71 -1.02 21.48
N THR A 135 14.58 -1.61 20.67
CA THR A 135 15.05 -1.04 19.40
C THR A 135 14.36 -1.71 18.20
N PHE A 136 14.66 -1.24 16.99
CA PHE A 136 14.25 -1.87 15.72
C PHE A 136 15.33 -2.79 15.12
N SER A 137 16.41 -3.05 15.85
CA SER A 137 17.40 -4.06 15.45
C SER A 137 16.87 -5.45 15.81
N THR A 138 16.11 -6.02 14.88
CA THR A 138 15.26 -7.19 15.10
C THR A 138 15.45 -8.22 13.99
N SER A 139 15.02 -9.46 14.24
CA SER A 139 14.86 -10.51 13.23
C SER A 139 13.39 -10.81 12.94
N SER A 140 12.46 -9.88 13.23
CA SER A 140 11.06 -9.92 12.80
C SER A 140 10.63 -8.60 12.15
N TRP A 141 10.08 -8.66 10.94
CA TRP A 141 9.79 -7.46 10.14
C TRP A 141 8.64 -7.68 9.16
N LEU A 142 8.22 -6.60 8.51
CA LEU A 142 7.30 -6.61 7.39
C LEU A 142 7.98 -6.13 6.11
N GLU A 143 7.44 -6.57 4.98
CA GLU A 143 7.92 -6.21 3.64
C GLU A 143 6.79 -6.27 2.62
N VAL A 144 7.02 -5.64 1.46
CA VAL A 144 6.02 -5.47 0.42
C VAL A 144 6.52 -5.98 -0.92
N SER A 145 5.70 -6.73 -1.64
CA SER A 145 5.98 -7.16 -3.02
C SER A 145 4.95 -6.60 -4.00
N ILE A 146 5.36 -6.43 -5.25
CA ILE A 146 4.46 -6.17 -6.37
C ILE A 146 4.26 -7.49 -7.10
N LEU A 147 3.03 -7.98 -7.18
CA LEU A 147 2.65 -9.16 -7.95
C LEU A 147 2.08 -8.71 -9.29
N ARG A 148 2.71 -9.18 -10.38
CA ARG A 148 2.40 -8.79 -11.74
C ARG A 148 2.00 -9.99 -12.59
N ASP A 149 1.00 -9.78 -13.44
CA ASP A 149 0.65 -10.74 -14.47
C ASP A 149 1.80 -10.83 -15.49
N ALA A 150 2.43 -12.00 -15.56
CA ALA A 150 3.48 -12.32 -16.51
C ALA A 150 2.95 -13.14 -17.71
N SER A 151 1.66 -13.48 -17.71
CA SER A 151 1.01 -14.24 -18.76
C SER A 151 0.49 -13.31 -19.87
N ASN A 152 0.75 -13.69 -21.13
CA ASN A 152 0.09 -13.08 -22.31
C ASN A 152 -1.32 -13.68 -22.56
N ILE A 153 -1.85 -14.42 -21.60
CA ILE A 153 -3.11 -15.16 -21.70
C ILE A 153 -3.87 -14.79 -20.44
N ASN A 154 -5.06 -14.17 -20.56
CA ASN A 154 -5.93 -13.81 -19.43
C ASN A 154 -5.98 -14.93 -18.36
N SER A 155 -5.04 -14.92 -17.43
CA SER A 155 -4.91 -15.98 -16.45
C SER A 155 -5.80 -15.54 -15.30
N ARG A 156 -6.91 -16.26 -15.13
CA ARG A 156 -7.71 -16.10 -13.91
C ARG A 156 -6.76 -16.38 -12.76
N LEU A 157 -6.58 -15.39 -11.90
CA LEU A 157 -5.72 -15.49 -10.75
C LEU A 157 -6.01 -16.78 -9.99
N PRO A 158 -4.96 -17.44 -9.47
CA PRO A 158 -5.17 -18.26 -8.30
C PRO A 158 -5.80 -17.33 -7.26
N THR A 159 -7.02 -17.63 -6.81
CA THR A 159 -7.56 -16.92 -5.65
C THR A 159 -6.51 -17.11 -4.56
N PRO A 160 -5.86 -16.03 -4.08
CA PRO A 160 -4.98 -16.11 -2.95
C PRO A 160 -5.93 -16.29 -1.77
N ARG A 161 -6.34 -17.53 -1.56
CA ARG A 161 -6.61 -17.95 -0.21
C ARG A 161 -5.30 -17.65 0.51
N LEU A 162 -5.35 -17.06 1.69
CA LEU A 162 -4.26 -17.14 2.64
C LEU A 162 -3.93 -18.63 2.81
N VAL A 163 -3.16 -19.19 1.87
CA VAL A 163 -2.81 -20.58 1.88
C VAL A 163 -1.76 -20.61 2.96
N ASN A 164 -2.02 -21.38 4.01
CA ASN A 164 -1.03 -21.81 5.01
C ASN A 164 0.08 -22.62 4.31
N THR A 165 0.77 -22.00 3.37
CA THR A 165 1.96 -22.50 2.74
C THR A 165 3.08 -22.00 3.62
N TRP A 166 3.84 -22.91 4.17
CA TRP A 166 5.06 -22.59 4.89
C TRP A 166 6.05 -22.02 3.87
N LEU A 167 6.09 -20.70 3.75
CA LEU A 167 7.02 -19.98 2.90
C LEU A 167 8.19 -19.53 3.77
N SER A 168 9.40 -19.66 3.25
CA SER A 168 10.60 -19.13 3.92
C SER A 168 10.81 -17.67 3.57
N SER A 169 10.40 -17.27 2.36
CA SER A 169 10.55 -15.90 1.82
C SER A 169 9.59 -15.65 0.64
N PRO A 170 9.41 -14.40 0.18
CA PRO A 170 8.73 -14.09 -1.07
C PRO A 170 9.34 -14.75 -2.31
N MET A 171 10.63 -15.12 -2.30
CA MET A 171 11.25 -15.89 -3.40
C MET A 171 10.57 -17.25 -3.58
N ASP A 172 10.19 -17.91 -2.49
CA ASP A 172 9.46 -19.19 -2.56
C ASP A 172 8.09 -18.98 -3.19
N TYR A 173 7.41 -17.88 -2.83
CA TYR A 173 6.13 -17.52 -3.42
C TYR A 173 6.28 -17.19 -4.92
N HIS A 174 7.29 -16.41 -5.29
CA HIS A 174 7.62 -16.10 -6.68
C HIS A 174 7.76 -17.38 -7.50
N THR A 175 8.59 -18.33 -7.03
CA THR A 175 8.83 -19.61 -7.71
C THR A 175 7.54 -20.39 -7.95
N ASN A 176 6.64 -20.41 -6.97
CA ASN A 176 5.33 -21.07 -7.08
C ASN A 176 4.37 -20.35 -8.05
N MET A 177 4.48 -19.02 -8.17
CA MET A 177 3.59 -18.21 -9.00
C MET A 177 4.00 -18.16 -10.48
N VAL A 178 5.29 -18.28 -10.79
CA VAL A 178 5.77 -18.26 -12.18
C VAL A 178 5.09 -19.34 -13.03
N GLY A 179 4.94 -20.56 -12.49
CA GLY A 179 4.23 -21.65 -13.17
C GLY A 179 2.73 -21.39 -13.41
N ARG A 180 2.16 -20.36 -12.77
CA ARG A 180 0.76 -19.94 -12.89
C ARG A 180 0.60 -18.67 -13.73
N GLY A 181 1.68 -18.17 -14.32
CA GLY A 181 1.67 -16.96 -15.14
C GLY A 181 1.80 -15.66 -14.35
N TRP A 182 2.19 -15.71 -13.08
CA TRP A 182 2.35 -14.52 -12.24
C TRP A 182 3.78 -14.42 -11.74
N SER A 183 4.29 -13.20 -11.54
CA SER A 183 5.65 -12.99 -11.06
C SER A 183 5.72 -11.83 -10.07
N LEU A 184 6.55 -11.98 -9.05
CA LEU A 184 6.94 -10.83 -8.23
C LEU A 184 7.92 -9.94 -9.01
N VAL A 185 7.76 -8.63 -8.88
CA VAL A 185 8.66 -7.62 -9.47
C VAL A 185 9.92 -7.50 -8.62
N LYS A 186 11.07 -7.36 -9.29
CA LYS A 186 12.35 -7.14 -8.63
C LYS A 186 12.48 -5.72 -8.13
N ARG A 187 12.93 -5.57 -6.89
CA ARG A 187 13.35 -4.32 -6.27
C ARG A 187 14.67 -3.83 -6.89
N PRO A 188 14.87 -2.51 -7.05
CA PRO A 188 16.16 -1.94 -7.42
C PRO A 188 17.28 -2.37 -6.46
N GLU A 189 18.48 -2.60 -6.97
CA GLU A 189 19.63 -2.99 -6.14
C GLU A 189 20.02 -1.92 -5.10
N SER A 190 19.74 -0.65 -5.39
CA SER A 190 20.00 0.49 -4.52
C SER A 190 19.09 0.54 -3.29
N ALA A 191 17.89 -0.05 -3.37
CA ALA A 191 16.90 0.06 -2.33
C ALA A 191 17.28 -0.76 -1.09
N LEU A 192 16.92 -0.22 0.09
CA LEU A 192 17.22 -0.82 1.38
C LEU A 192 16.69 -2.27 1.48
N GLN A 193 17.56 -3.19 1.90
CA GLN A 193 17.21 -4.60 2.10
C GLN A 193 16.76 -4.91 3.52
N GLY A 194 17.26 -4.19 4.52
CA GLY A 194 17.05 -4.55 5.92
C GLY A 194 17.58 -5.96 6.25
N PRO A 195 16.91 -6.74 7.12
CA PRO A 195 17.34 -8.07 7.55
C PRO A 195 17.16 -9.18 6.48
N GLN A 196 16.64 -8.82 5.29
CA GLN A 196 16.38 -9.72 4.16
C GLN A 196 17.66 -10.21 3.45
N GLY A 197 18.85 -9.71 3.83
CA GLY A 197 20.10 -9.99 3.14
C GLY A 197 20.29 -11.47 2.81
N GLY A 198 20.47 -11.77 1.52
CA GLY A 198 20.65 -13.13 0.99
C GLY A 198 19.38 -13.90 0.62
N GLU A 199 18.18 -13.32 0.78
CA GLU A 199 16.89 -14.01 0.55
C GLU A 199 16.17 -13.62 -0.76
N GLY A 200 16.83 -12.81 -1.61
CA GLY A 200 16.34 -12.40 -2.93
C GLY A 200 16.00 -10.91 -3.05
N ASP A 201 15.44 -10.53 -4.19
CA ASP A 201 15.14 -9.14 -4.58
C ASP A 201 13.65 -8.90 -4.86
N TYR A 202 12.76 -9.80 -4.43
CA TYR A 202 11.32 -9.75 -4.75
C TYR A 202 10.43 -9.02 -3.74
N ALA A 203 11.02 -8.30 -2.79
CA ALA A 203 10.28 -7.50 -1.81
C ALA A 203 11.07 -6.26 -1.40
N TRP A 204 10.35 -5.20 -1.04
CA TRP A 204 10.84 -3.97 -0.42
C TRP A 204 10.69 -4.08 1.09
N TYR A 205 11.73 -3.70 1.82
CA TYR A 205 11.67 -3.62 3.27
C TYR A 205 10.65 -2.55 3.68
N LEU A 206 9.72 -2.90 4.59
CA LEU A 206 8.66 -2.00 5.03
C LEU A 206 8.90 -1.48 6.43
N GLN A 207 8.98 -2.37 7.41
CA GLN A 207 9.04 -2.00 8.82
C GLN A 207 9.62 -3.13 9.66
N GLY A 208 10.63 -2.83 10.47
CA GLY A 208 11.11 -3.74 11.51
C GLY A 208 10.19 -3.67 12.73
N ASN A 209 9.92 -4.80 13.37
CA ASN A 209 9.25 -4.75 14.67
C ASN A 209 10.19 -4.20 15.74
N ARG A 210 9.63 -3.41 16.65
CA ARG A 210 10.30 -3.12 17.91
C ARG A 210 10.45 -4.40 18.73
N VAL A 211 11.65 -4.63 19.27
CA VAL A 211 11.94 -5.83 20.09
C VAL A 211 11.25 -5.70 21.45
N MET A 212 9.97 -6.08 21.51
CA MET A 212 9.12 -6.08 22.70
C MET A 212 7.87 -6.95 22.47
N ALA A 213 7.25 -7.42 23.57
CA ALA A 213 6.13 -8.36 23.48
C ALA A 213 4.78 -7.69 23.16
N SER A 214 4.65 -6.39 23.40
CA SER A 214 3.40 -5.66 23.16
C SER A 214 3.23 -5.30 21.68
N GLY A 215 1.97 -5.33 21.22
CA GLY A 215 1.56 -4.77 19.93
C GLY A 215 2.00 -3.32 19.79
N GLN A 216 2.51 -2.95 18.61
CA GLN A 216 2.85 -1.59 18.25
C GLN A 216 2.16 -1.24 16.94
N GLU A 217 1.75 0.02 16.83
CA GLU A 217 1.22 0.60 15.61
C GLU A 217 2.36 1.27 14.84
N TYR A 218 2.44 1.00 13.56
CA TYR A 218 3.39 1.59 12.65
C TYR A 218 2.66 2.25 11.49
N HIS A 219 3.09 3.47 11.16
CA HIS A 219 2.67 4.20 9.98
C HIS A 219 3.89 4.38 9.08
N VAL A 220 3.78 3.93 7.83
CA VAL A 220 4.82 4.11 6.81
C VAL A 220 4.18 4.67 5.54
N ALA A 221 4.71 5.77 5.01
CA ALA A 221 4.24 6.37 3.77
C ALA A 221 5.36 6.42 2.72
N TRP A 222 5.06 5.94 1.51
CA TRP A 222 5.93 6.05 0.35
C TRP A 222 5.29 6.95 -0.70
N GLU A 223 6.07 7.90 -1.21
CA GLU A 223 5.58 8.96 -2.09
C GLU A 223 6.30 9.00 -3.44
N GLU A 224 5.62 9.57 -4.43
CA GLU A 224 6.24 9.88 -5.72
C GLU A 224 7.41 10.85 -5.50
N HIS A 225 8.51 10.62 -6.21
CA HIS A 225 9.71 11.44 -6.11
C HIS A 225 9.37 12.94 -6.26
N GLY A 226 9.70 13.73 -5.24
CA GLY A 226 9.50 15.19 -5.23
C GLY A 226 8.22 15.69 -4.55
N LEU A 227 7.39 14.81 -3.97
CA LEU A 227 6.21 15.21 -3.17
C LEU A 227 6.54 15.51 -1.69
N SER A 228 7.57 14.87 -1.13
CA SER A 228 8.12 15.18 0.19
C SER A 228 9.66 15.07 0.20
N GLU A 229 10.31 15.76 1.13
CA GLU A 229 11.76 15.59 1.37
C GLU A 229 12.06 14.30 2.17
N LEU A 230 11.05 13.66 2.78
CA LEU A 230 11.20 12.49 3.64
C LEU A 230 9.93 11.62 3.58
N ASN A 231 10.07 10.34 3.25
CA ASN A 231 9.02 9.34 3.51
C ASN A 231 8.67 9.30 4.99
N GLU A 232 7.38 9.16 5.33
CA GLU A 232 6.96 9.07 6.73
C GLU A 232 7.26 7.67 7.28
N GLY A 233 7.82 7.61 8.48
CA GLY A 233 8.18 6.36 9.16
C GLY A 233 9.04 6.61 10.40
N ASN A 234 9.14 5.60 11.25
CA ASN A 234 10.05 5.61 12.40
C ASN A 234 11.43 5.04 12.02
N GLU A 235 12.32 4.88 13.00
CA GLU A 235 13.70 4.40 12.79
C GLU A 235 13.78 2.97 12.23
N GLY A 236 12.69 2.19 12.31
CA GLY A 236 12.57 0.86 11.73
C GLY A 236 11.95 0.82 10.33
N ALA A 237 11.52 1.96 9.77
CA ALA A 237 10.82 2.03 8.50
C ALA A 237 11.77 1.92 7.29
N GLY A 238 11.28 1.30 6.22
CA GLY A 238 11.97 1.23 4.94
C GLY A 238 11.68 2.43 4.05
N SER A 239 12.65 2.76 3.17
CA SER A 239 12.57 3.95 2.31
C SER A 239 11.61 3.83 1.14
N GLY A 240 11.13 2.62 0.78
CA GLY A 240 10.26 2.45 -0.39
C GLY A 240 10.89 2.85 -1.74
N GLU A 241 12.20 3.03 -1.81
CA GLU A 241 12.90 3.53 -3.00
C GLU A 241 12.55 2.72 -4.25
N GLY A 242 12.10 3.42 -5.30
CA GLY A 242 11.69 2.84 -6.58
C GLY A 242 10.43 1.96 -6.53
N PHE A 243 9.72 1.88 -5.40
CA PHE A 243 8.51 1.07 -5.29
C PHE A 243 7.38 1.62 -6.18
N LEU A 244 7.07 2.92 -6.05
CA LEU A 244 6.02 3.55 -6.85
C LEU A 244 6.36 3.54 -8.34
N ASP A 245 7.62 3.79 -8.71
CA ASP A 245 8.09 3.74 -10.10
C ASP A 245 7.96 2.35 -10.72
N ALA A 246 8.07 1.30 -9.89
CA ALA A 246 7.95 -0.08 -10.33
C ALA A 246 6.50 -0.49 -10.60
N LEU A 247 5.49 0.21 -10.06
CA LEU A 247 4.07 -0.15 -10.20
C LEU A 247 3.56 0.08 -11.63
N ARG A 248 2.70 -0.84 -12.08
CA ARG A 248 2.04 -0.81 -13.39
C ARG A 248 0.58 -1.20 -13.24
N GLN A 249 -0.23 -0.77 -14.20
CA GLN A 249 -1.63 -1.14 -14.27
C GLN A 249 -1.81 -2.67 -14.23
N GLY A 250 -2.71 -3.13 -13.35
CA GLY A 250 -3.00 -4.55 -13.15
C GLY A 250 -2.16 -5.20 -12.06
N ASP A 251 -1.13 -4.51 -11.54
CA ASP A 251 -0.35 -5.00 -10.42
C ASP A 251 -1.17 -5.08 -9.13
N ARG A 252 -0.72 -5.97 -8.24
CA ARG A 252 -1.23 -6.13 -6.89
C ARG A 252 -0.12 -5.89 -5.90
N VAL A 253 -0.48 -5.37 -4.73
CA VAL A 253 0.46 -5.14 -3.63
C VAL A 253 0.25 -6.24 -2.58
N LEU A 254 1.34 -6.92 -2.23
CA LEU A 254 1.36 -7.97 -1.23
C LEU A 254 2.14 -7.49 -0.01
N VAL A 255 1.58 -7.63 1.20
CA VAL A 255 2.29 -7.35 2.45
C VAL A 255 2.58 -8.67 3.16
N TRP A 256 3.81 -8.81 3.65
CA TRP A 256 4.30 -10.02 4.30
C TRP A 256 4.76 -9.72 5.72
N ALA A 257 4.48 -10.66 6.63
CA ALA A 257 5.18 -10.79 7.90
C ALA A 257 6.38 -11.72 7.70
N ARG A 258 7.53 -11.39 8.31
CA ARG A 258 8.78 -12.14 8.21
C ARG A 258 9.42 -12.35 9.56
N ALA A 259 10.01 -13.52 9.76
CA ALA A 259 10.82 -13.81 10.93
C ALA A 259 12.02 -14.67 10.55
N LYS A 260 13.17 -14.42 11.18
CA LYS A 260 14.42 -15.13 10.95
C LYS A 260 15.00 -15.64 12.25
N TYR A 261 15.63 -16.80 12.17
CA TYR A 261 16.18 -17.63 13.24
C TYR A 261 15.13 -18.40 14.06
N PRO A 262 15.39 -19.69 14.38
CA PRO A 262 14.47 -20.50 15.16
C PRO A 262 14.02 -19.81 16.45
N GLY A 263 12.71 -19.76 16.68
CA GLY A 263 12.11 -19.14 17.87
C GLY A 263 11.62 -17.71 17.66
N TRP A 264 12.09 -17.03 16.63
CA TRP A 264 11.60 -15.68 16.27
C TRP A 264 10.23 -15.72 15.63
N ARG A 265 9.43 -14.67 15.90
CA ARG A 265 8.07 -14.53 15.39
C ARG A 265 7.77 -13.09 14.99
N CYS A 266 7.09 -12.92 13.86
CA CYS A 266 6.39 -11.69 13.51
C CYS A 266 4.90 -11.97 13.54
N ILE A 267 4.20 -11.36 14.49
CA ILE A 267 2.76 -11.47 14.63
C ILE A 267 2.16 -10.15 14.16
N VAL A 268 1.38 -10.21 13.10
CA VAL A 268 0.60 -9.09 12.59
C VAL A 268 -0.83 -9.32 13.07
N ASP A 269 -1.40 -8.29 13.67
CA ASP A 269 -2.77 -8.26 14.15
C ASP A 269 -3.66 -7.46 13.17
N ASP A 270 -3.13 -6.42 12.53
CA ASP A 270 -3.84 -5.69 11.50
C ASP A 270 -2.90 -5.07 10.45
N VAL A 271 -3.40 -4.92 9.23
CA VAL A 271 -2.71 -4.17 8.16
C VAL A 271 -3.72 -3.53 7.22
N ASN A 272 -3.53 -2.24 6.97
CA ASN A 272 -4.32 -1.46 6.04
C ASN A 272 -3.38 -0.74 5.07
N ILE A 273 -3.78 -0.68 3.80
CA ILE A 273 -3.11 0.11 2.77
C ILE A 273 -4.02 1.25 2.38
N THR A 274 -3.51 2.47 2.33
CA THR A 274 -4.23 3.61 1.73
C THR A 274 -3.45 4.11 0.53
N VAL A 275 -4.16 4.34 -0.59
CA VAL A 275 -3.55 4.81 -1.84
C VAL A 275 -4.18 6.13 -2.24
N HIS A 276 -3.33 7.10 -2.55
CA HIS A 276 -3.70 8.40 -3.11
C HIS A 276 -3.43 8.40 -4.62
N TYR A 277 -4.45 8.74 -5.40
CA TYR A 277 -4.38 8.67 -6.86
C TYR A 277 -4.21 10.07 -7.49
N GLY A 278 -3.22 10.20 -8.37
CA GLY A 278 -3.09 11.36 -9.25
C GLY A 278 -3.95 11.21 -10.50
N PHE A 279 -4.17 12.33 -11.17
CA PHE A 279 -5.12 12.45 -12.27
C PHE A 279 -4.66 13.46 -13.33
#